data_AF-Q8BT65-F1
#
_entry.id   AF-Q8BT65-F1
#
_cell.length_a   1.000
_cell.length_b   1.000
_cell.length_c   1.000
_cell.angle_alpha   90.00
_cell.angle_beta   90.00
_cell.angle_gamma   90.00
#
_symmetry.space_group_name_H-M   'P 1'
#
loop_
_entity.id
_entity.type
_entity.pdbx_description
1 polymer ?
#
loop_
_entity_poly.entity_id
_entity_poly.type
_entity_poly.pdbx_seq_one_letter_code
_entity_poly.pdbx_strand_id
1 'polypeptide(L)'
;MAVRSRSSSRTGTAYLLLVLCEVSWAQIFSFPFRRPETCDFNQYFDISALSCAPCGANQRRDALGTSCVCLPGYHMISNNGGPSIICKKCPENMKGVTKDGWDCISCPSGLTAEGKCHCPTGHILVERNVSGSLLAQATCELCDESENSFTKANALGTRCVRCEPTFVNTSRSCSCSEPHTLTGGLCFSNTGIFHQRVISIARYGELGMS
;
A
#
# COMPACT_ATOMS: atom_id res chain seq x y z
N MET A 1 57.93 52.84 -46.63
CA MET A 1 58.35 51.49 -46.18
C MET A 1 57.75 51.30 -44.79
N ALA A 2 56.63 50.58 -44.65
CA ALA A 2 56.51 49.13 -44.38
C ALA A 2 57.24 48.75 -43.06
N VAL A 3 56.67 48.09 -42.05
CA VAL A 3 55.72 46.97 -42.03
C VAL A 3 54.94 47.00 -40.71
N ARG A 4 53.63 46.73 -40.78
CA ARG A 4 52.74 46.52 -39.65
C ARG A 4 53.02 45.14 -39.04
N SER A 5 53.65 45.08 -37.87
CA SER A 5 53.87 43.80 -37.17
C SER A 5 52.65 43.45 -36.31
N ARG A 6 51.85 42.52 -36.82
CA ARG A 6 50.85 41.73 -36.10
C ARG A 6 51.62 40.67 -35.28
N SER A 7 51.42 40.61 -33.96
CA SER A 7 51.34 39.35 -33.18
C SER A 7 51.56 39.62 -31.69
N SER A 8 50.49 39.54 -30.89
CA SER A 8 50.48 38.89 -29.56
C SER A 8 49.06 38.92 -29.00
N SER A 9 48.12 38.28 -29.69
CA SER A 9 46.73 38.13 -29.20
C SER A 9 46.20 36.70 -29.40
N ARG A 10 46.92 35.86 -30.15
CA ARG A 10 46.57 34.45 -30.41
C ARG A 10 46.94 33.50 -29.27
N THR A 11 47.97 33.82 -28.48
CA THR A 11 48.45 32.95 -27.39
C THR A 11 47.54 33.02 -26.16
N GLY A 12 47.10 34.22 -25.75
CA GLY A 12 46.16 34.38 -24.63
C GLY A 12 44.77 33.82 -24.91
N THR A 13 44.28 33.96 -26.15
CA THR A 13 42.98 33.41 -26.58
C THR A 13 43.01 31.88 -26.72
N ALA A 14 44.10 31.30 -27.23
CA ALA A 14 44.27 29.86 -27.30
C ALA A 14 44.38 29.21 -25.91
N TYR A 15 45.08 29.84 -24.98
CA TYR A 15 45.20 29.35 -23.60
C TYR A 15 43.86 29.42 -22.86
N LEU A 16 43.10 30.52 -23.03
CA LEU A 16 41.77 30.66 -22.45
C LEU A 16 40.79 29.61 -23.01
N LEU A 17 40.85 29.31 -24.31
CA LEU A 17 40.03 28.27 -24.96
C LEU A 17 40.41 26.85 -24.49
N LEU A 18 41.70 26.57 -24.27
CA LEU A 18 42.18 25.30 -23.70
C LEU A 18 41.69 25.12 -22.25
N VAL A 19 41.71 26.17 -21.43
CA VAL A 19 41.17 26.13 -20.06
C VAL A 19 39.65 25.94 -20.05
N LEU A 20 38.90 26.56 -20.98
CA LEU A 20 37.45 26.41 -21.07
C LEU A 20 37.02 25.00 -21.55
N CYS A 21 37.86 24.32 -22.34
CA CYS A 21 37.61 22.94 -22.79
C CYS A 21 37.79 21.90 -21.67
N GLU A 22 38.75 22.10 -20.78
CA GLU A 22 38.97 21.22 -19.60
C GLU A 22 37.81 21.31 -18.59
N VAL A 23 37.11 22.45 -18.53
CA VAL A 23 36.00 22.67 -17.58
C VAL A 23 34.64 22.17 -18.12
N SER A 24 34.55 21.81 -19.41
CA SER A 24 33.29 21.41 -20.06
C SER A 24 33.11 19.89 -20.18
N TRP A 25 33.52 19.13 -19.17
CA TRP A 25 33.08 17.75 -18.99
C TRP A 25 31.73 17.73 -18.27
N ALA A 26 30.64 17.94 -19.01
CA ALA A 26 29.32 17.60 -18.52
C ALA A 26 29.25 16.07 -18.33
N GLN A 27 29.27 15.62 -17.08
CA GLN A 27 29.08 14.20 -16.77
C GLN A 27 27.64 13.82 -17.12
N ILE A 28 27.46 13.06 -18.20
CA ILE A 28 26.15 12.52 -18.58
C ILE A 28 25.93 11.27 -17.73
N PHE A 29 25.12 11.37 -16.70
CA PHE A 29 24.67 10.22 -15.93
C PHE A 29 23.41 9.64 -16.57
N SER A 30 23.50 8.40 -17.06
CA SER A 30 22.33 7.63 -17.48
C SER A 30 22.05 6.55 -16.44
N PHE A 31 20.92 6.65 -15.74
CA PHE A 31 20.45 5.57 -14.87
C PHE A 31 19.53 4.66 -15.68
N PRO A 32 19.85 3.35 -15.81
CA PRO A 32 18.94 2.42 -16.45
C PRO A 32 17.67 2.36 -15.60
N PHE A 33 16.56 2.83 -16.18
CA PHE A 33 15.26 2.79 -15.50
C PHE A 33 14.88 1.34 -15.23
N ARG A 34 14.95 0.94 -13.94
CA ARG A 34 14.38 -0.31 -13.47
C ARG A 34 12.98 -0.06 -12.93
N ARG A 35 12.07 -0.98 -13.21
CA ARG A 35 10.72 -0.95 -12.64
C ARG A 35 10.65 -1.81 -11.38
N PRO A 36 9.73 -1.54 -10.44
CA PRO A 36 9.57 -2.37 -9.25
C PRO A 36 9.40 -3.86 -9.55
N GLU A 37 8.72 -4.20 -10.65
CA GLU A 37 8.46 -5.59 -11.04
C GLU A 37 9.71 -6.33 -11.52
N THR A 38 10.79 -5.60 -11.82
CA THR A 38 12.08 -6.17 -12.25
C THR A 38 13.00 -6.55 -11.09
N CYS A 39 12.63 -6.20 -9.86
CA CYS A 39 13.37 -6.60 -8.67
C CYS A 39 13.04 -8.05 -8.28
N ASP A 40 14.03 -8.76 -7.74
CA ASP A 40 13.86 -10.14 -7.27
C ASP A 40 12.88 -10.21 -6.07
N PHE A 41 12.41 -11.40 -5.70
CA PHE A 41 11.41 -11.61 -4.63
C PHE A 41 11.88 -11.13 -3.25
N ASN A 42 13.19 -11.11 -3.01
CA ASN A 42 13.81 -10.63 -1.76
C ASN A 42 14.37 -9.20 -1.88
N GLN A 43 14.05 -8.48 -2.95
CA GLN A 43 14.51 -7.11 -3.20
C GLN A 43 13.31 -6.19 -3.35
N TYR A 44 13.42 -4.97 -2.85
CA TYR A 44 12.44 -3.92 -3.11
C TYR A 44 13.05 -2.86 -4.03
N PHE A 45 12.21 -2.06 -4.65
CA PHE A 45 12.62 -0.92 -5.44
C PHE A 45 12.78 0.31 -4.55
N ASP A 46 14.03 0.73 -4.37
CA ASP A 46 14.35 1.97 -3.67
C ASP A 46 14.14 3.16 -4.61
N ILE A 47 13.04 3.87 -4.40
CA ILE A 47 12.67 5.05 -5.20
C ILE A 47 13.69 6.20 -5.08
N SER A 48 14.44 6.28 -3.97
CA SER A 48 15.43 7.34 -3.76
C SER A 48 16.71 7.06 -4.54
N ALA A 49 17.06 5.77 -4.69
CA ALA A 49 18.22 5.32 -5.45
C ALA A 49 17.87 4.88 -6.89
N LEU A 50 16.58 4.86 -7.25
CA LEU A 50 16.05 4.35 -8.52
C LEU A 50 16.58 2.95 -8.90
N SER A 51 16.75 2.07 -7.89
CA SER A 51 17.40 0.77 -8.06
C SER A 51 16.83 -0.29 -7.10
N CYS A 52 17.12 -1.58 -7.38
CA CYS A 52 16.69 -2.67 -6.51
C CYS A 52 17.66 -2.83 -5.34
N ALA A 53 17.14 -2.82 -4.13
CA ALA A 53 17.89 -3.04 -2.90
C ALA A 53 17.39 -4.31 -2.18
N PRO A 54 18.27 -5.07 -1.52
CA PRO A 54 17.86 -6.27 -0.79
C PRO A 54 17.08 -5.90 0.48
N CYS A 55 16.08 -6.71 0.83
CA CYS A 55 15.49 -6.68 2.15
C CYS A 55 16.44 -7.28 3.20
N GLY A 56 16.30 -6.82 4.45
CA GLY A 56 17.12 -7.29 5.56
C GLY A 56 16.73 -8.67 6.07
N ALA A 57 17.37 -9.11 7.16
CA ALA A 57 17.09 -10.40 7.78
C ALA A 57 15.65 -10.49 8.30
N ASN A 58 15.00 -11.63 8.04
CA ASN A 58 13.60 -11.90 8.41
C ASN A 58 12.58 -10.94 7.78
N GLN A 59 12.91 -10.42 6.60
CA GLN A 59 12.05 -9.53 5.83
C GLN A 59 11.78 -10.13 4.44
N ARG A 60 10.73 -9.63 3.81
CA ARG A 60 10.40 -9.86 2.40
C ARG A 60 9.91 -8.58 1.78
N ARG A 61 9.87 -8.56 0.45
CA ARG A 61 9.24 -7.49 -0.32
C ARG A 61 7.73 -7.41 -0.02
N ASP A 62 7.20 -6.19 0.01
CA ASP A 62 5.76 -5.96 0.08
C ASP A 62 5.04 -6.30 -1.24
N ALA A 63 3.71 -6.22 -1.23
CA ALA A 63 2.90 -6.51 -2.41
C ALA A 63 3.13 -5.52 -3.57
N LEU A 64 3.53 -4.29 -3.26
CA LEU A 64 3.76 -3.23 -4.25
C LEU A 64 5.19 -3.26 -4.83
N GLY A 65 6.11 -3.99 -4.21
CA GLY A 65 7.50 -4.08 -4.65
C GLY A 65 8.38 -2.89 -4.23
N THR A 66 7.87 -1.97 -3.42
CA THR A 66 8.52 -0.69 -3.10
C THR A 66 9.00 -0.58 -1.67
N SER A 67 8.72 -1.58 -0.83
CA SER A 67 9.20 -1.62 0.55
C SER A 67 9.46 -3.05 1.03
N CYS A 68 10.12 -3.16 2.18
CA CYS A 68 10.27 -4.42 2.90
C CYS A 68 9.28 -4.49 4.07
N VAL A 69 8.79 -5.68 4.36
CA VAL A 69 7.94 -6.01 5.50
C VAL A 69 8.48 -7.26 6.19
N CYS A 70 8.14 -7.45 7.46
CA CYS A 70 8.54 -8.65 8.19
C CYS A 70 7.93 -9.92 7.56
N LEU A 71 8.65 -11.03 7.67
CA LEU A 71 8.13 -12.35 7.30
C LEU A 71 6.92 -12.73 8.19
N PRO A 72 6.02 -13.62 7.72
CA PRO A 72 4.94 -14.15 8.54
C PRO A 72 5.43 -14.67 9.90
N GLY A 73 4.76 -14.27 10.98
CA GLY A 73 5.13 -14.63 12.36
C GLY A 73 6.29 -13.82 12.95
N TYR A 74 6.76 -12.77 12.26
CA TYR A 74 7.70 -11.79 12.80
C TYR A 74 7.01 -10.43 12.92
N HIS A 75 7.18 -9.79 14.07
CA HIS A 75 6.69 -8.43 14.32
C HIS A 75 7.83 -7.41 14.17
N MET A 76 7.46 -6.18 13.86
CA MET A 76 8.35 -5.05 13.71
C MET A 76 8.74 -4.50 15.09
N ILE A 77 10.05 -4.32 15.32
CA ILE A 77 10.57 -3.70 16.55
C ILE A 77 11.16 -2.31 16.30
N SER A 78 11.46 -1.97 15.04
CA SER A 78 11.97 -0.67 14.65
C SER A 78 11.72 -0.44 13.15
N ASN A 79 11.45 0.80 12.78
CA ASN A 79 11.31 1.24 11.38
C ASN A 79 12.07 2.55 11.19
N ASN A 80 13.26 2.46 10.59
CA ASN A 80 14.08 3.63 10.26
C ASN A 80 13.95 4.04 8.78
N GLY A 81 12.93 3.55 8.08
CA GLY A 81 12.77 3.72 6.63
C GLY A 81 13.64 2.75 5.81
N GLY A 82 13.26 2.55 4.54
CA GLY A 82 13.98 1.68 3.60
C GLY A 82 14.11 0.22 4.09
N PRO A 83 15.29 -0.42 3.95
CA PRO A 83 15.52 -1.80 4.38
C PRO A 83 15.86 -1.89 5.88
N SER A 84 15.93 -0.76 6.58
CA SER A 84 16.35 -0.65 7.99
C SER A 84 15.22 -0.91 8.97
N ILE A 85 14.19 -1.65 8.56
CA ILE A 85 13.23 -2.24 9.49
C ILE A 85 13.92 -3.38 10.25
N ILE A 86 13.55 -3.59 11.50
CA ILE A 86 14.08 -4.70 12.29
C ILE A 86 12.90 -5.56 12.72
N CYS A 87 13.01 -6.87 12.46
CA CYS A 87 11.95 -7.84 12.69
C CYS A 87 12.38 -8.88 13.73
N LYS A 88 11.47 -9.22 14.64
CA LYS A 88 11.69 -10.23 15.68
C LYS A 88 10.61 -11.31 15.60
N LYS A 89 11.00 -12.58 15.79
CA LYS A 89 10.06 -13.71 15.76
C LYS A 89 9.09 -13.59 16.94
N CYS A 90 7.82 -13.79 16.67
CA CYS A 90 6.82 -13.92 17.72
C CYS A 90 7.03 -15.19 18.55
N PRO A 91 6.72 -15.16 19.86
CA PRO A 91 6.88 -16.33 20.71
C PRO A 91 5.84 -17.41 20.36
N GLU A 92 6.16 -18.66 20.66
CA GLU A 92 5.34 -19.81 20.22
C GLU A 92 3.91 -19.83 20.79
N ASN A 93 3.67 -19.15 21.91
CA ASN A 93 2.35 -19.00 22.51
C ASN A 93 1.51 -17.86 21.88
N MET A 94 2.14 -16.90 21.19
CA MET A 94 1.48 -15.74 20.59
C MET A 94 1.98 -15.58 19.15
N LYS A 95 1.60 -16.51 18.28
CA LYS A 95 2.10 -16.58 16.90
C LYS A 95 1.52 -15.53 15.96
N GLY A 96 0.44 -14.86 16.36
CA GLY A 96 -0.20 -13.83 15.55
C GLY A 96 0.56 -12.52 15.61
N VAL A 97 0.69 -11.87 14.45
CA VAL A 97 1.15 -10.49 14.36
C VAL A 97 -0.07 -9.59 14.23
N THR A 98 -0.09 -8.49 14.98
CA THR A 98 -1.15 -7.49 14.89
C THR A 98 -1.29 -6.90 13.48
N LYS A 99 -2.45 -6.34 13.15
CA LYS A 99 -2.73 -5.83 11.81
C LYS A 99 -1.75 -4.74 11.38
N ASP A 100 -1.33 -3.91 12.33
CA ASP A 100 -0.33 -2.84 12.19
C ASP A 100 1.12 -3.37 12.09
N GLY A 101 1.37 -4.64 12.41
CA GLY A 101 2.67 -5.29 12.28
C GLY A 101 3.60 -5.14 13.48
N TRP A 102 3.21 -4.43 14.54
CA TRP A 102 4.12 -4.02 15.62
C TRP A 102 4.19 -4.96 16.81
N ASP A 103 3.15 -5.73 17.07
CA ASP A 103 3.07 -6.57 18.27
C ASP A 103 2.70 -8.01 17.91
N CYS A 104 3.02 -8.92 18.83
CA CYS A 104 2.57 -10.30 18.78
C CYS A 104 1.35 -10.50 19.69
N ILE A 105 0.39 -11.29 19.25
CA ILE A 105 -0.89 -11.51 19.96
C ILE A 105 -1.40 -12.95 19.76
N SER A 106 -2.16 -13.44 20.73
CA SER A 106 -2.89 -14.70 20.60
C SER A 106 -4.14 -14.52 19.73
N CYS A 107 -4.39 -15.42 18.78
CA CYS A 107 -5.57 -15.36 17.91
C CYS A 107 -6.63 -16.40 18.31
N PRO A 108 -7.93 -16.06 18.32
CA PRO A 108 -9.00 -16.97 18.73
C PRO A 108 -9.32 -18.02 17.66
N SER A 109 -9.28 -17.65 16.37
CA SER A 109 -9.65 -18.52 15.25
C SER A 109 -8.44 -19.03 14.45
N GLY A 110 -7.23 -18.83 14.96
CA GLY A 110 -5.98 -19.18 14.27
C GLY A 110 -5.43 -18.07 13.38
N LEU A 111 -4.57 -18.44 12.44
CA LEU A 111 -3.74 -17.52 11.65
C LEU A 111 -4.00 -17.66 10.14
N THR A 112 -3.88 -16.53 9.47
CA THR A 112 -3.74 -16.46 8.01
C THR A 112 -2.36 -16.94 7.56
N ALA A 113 -2.17 -17.17 6.26
CA ALA A 113 -0.86 -17.52 5.69
C ALA A 113 0.19 -16.41 5.90
N GLU A 114 -0.26 -15.16 6.08
CA GLU A 114 0.56 -14.00 6.40
C GLU A 114 0.92 -13.91 7.89
N GLY A 115 0.44 -14.82 8.73
CA GLY A 115 0.69 -14.83 10.17
C GLY A 115 -0.12 -13.80 10.95
N LYS A 116 -1.25 -13.32 10.40
CA LYS A 116 -2.19 -12.40 11.07
C LYS A 116 -3.41 -13.13 11.61
N CYS A 117 -4.03 -12.61 12.67
CA CYS A 117 -5.33 -13.12 13.13
C CYS A 117 -6.41 -12.91 12.07
N HIS A 118 -7.40 -13.81 12.05
CA HIS A 118 -8.61 -13.66 11.24
C HIS A 118 -9.85 -13.92 12.09
N CYS A 119 -10.97 -13.36 11.64
CA CYS A 119 -12.29 -13.54 12.24
C CYS A 119 -13.27 -14.11 11.22
N PRO A 120 -14.32 -14.82 11.66
CA PRO A 120 -15.38 -15.30 10.78
C PRO A 120 -16.17 -14.14 10.16
N THR A 121 -16.92 -14.43 9.10
CA THR A 121 -17.76 -13.46 8.41
C THR A 121 -18.72 -12.76 9.39
N GLY A 122 -18.96 -11.47 9.19
CA GLY A 122 -19.82 -10.64 10.05
C GLY A 122 -19.15 -10.10 11.31
N HIS A 123 -17.97 -10.61 11.67
CA HIS A 123 -17.22 -10.16 12.85
C HIS A 123 -16.12 -9.15 12.47
N ILE A 124 -15.73 -8.34 13.45
CA ILE A 124 -14.58 -7.44 13.38
C ILE A 124 -13.45 -7.95 14.27
N LEU A 125 -12.21 -7.79 13.81
CA LEU A 125 -11.02 -8.13 14.58
C LEU A 125 -10.65 -6.97 15.51
N VAL A 126 -10.54 -7.26 16.80
CA VAL A 126 -10.13 -6.30 17.83
C VAL A 126 -8.87 -6.79 18.53
N GLU A 127 -7.78 -6.04 18.40
CA GLU A 127 -6.45 -6.39 18.96
C GLU A 127 -6.04 -5.47 20.11
N ARG A 128 -6.65 -4.28 20.18
CA ARG A 128 -6.39 -3.25 21.18
C ARG A 128 -7.69 -2.78 21.81
N ASN A 129 -7.62 -2.39 23.07
CA ASN A 129 -8.76 -1.78 23.76
C ASN A 129 -8.93 -0.30 23.35
N VAL A 130 -9.94 0.37 23.92
CA VAL A 130 -10.24 1.78 23.64
C VAL A 130 -9.14 2.77 24.03
N SER A 131 -8.24 2.40 24.95
CA SER A 131 -7.06 3.21 25.29
C SER A 131 -5.86 2.95 24.39
N GLY A 132 -5.98 2.04 23.41
CA GLY A 132 -4.90 1.63 22.51
C GLY A 132 -3.96 0.57 23.09
N SER A 133 -4.24 0.06 24.29
CA SER A 133 -3.45 -1.00 24.91
C SER A 133 -3.72 -2.34 24.24
N LEU A 134 -2.64 -3.10 23.99
CA LEU A 134 -2.72 -4.43 23.38
C LEU A 134 -3.49 -5.40 24.29
N LEU A 135 -4.40 -6.18 23.70
CA LEU A 135 -5.11 -7.25 24.40
C LEU A 135 -4.22 -8.49 24.52
N ALA A 136 -4.41 -9.29 25.57
CA ALA A 136 -3.69 -10.56 25.73
C ALA A 136 -4.04 -11.59 24.63
N GLN A 137 -5.27 -11.51 24.13
CA GLN A 137 -5.80 -12.28 23.02
C GLN A 137 -6.71 -11.37 22.19
N ALA A 138 -6.61 -11.45 20.87
CA ALA A 138 -7.50 -10.74 19.97
C ALA A 138 -8.94 -11.25 20.13
N THR A 139 -9.93 -10.37 20.01
CA THR A 139 -11.34 -10.75 20.03
C THR A 139 -11.97 -10.56 18.65
N CYS A 140 -12.96 -11.41 18.35
CA CYS A 140 -13.80 -11.28 17.18
C CYS A 140 -15.17 -10.82 17.65
N GLU A 141 -15.51 -9.56 17.41
CA GLU A 141 -16.77 -8.97 17.85
C GLU A 141 -17.79 -9.03 16.71
N LEU A 142 -18.97 -9.60 16.98
CA LEU A 142 -20.06 -9.60 16.02
C LEU A 142 -20.68 -8.20 15.95
N CYS A 143 -20.88 -7.69 14.74
CA CYS A 143 -21.59 -6.43 14.56
C CYS A 143 -23.08 -6.59 14.90
N ASP A 144 -23.64 -5.57 15.56
CA ASP A 144 -25.03 -5.59 15.99
C ASP A 144 -25.97 -5.36 14.79
N GLU A 145 -26.58 -6.44 14.33
CA GLU A 145 -27.57 -6.45 13.25
C GLU A 145 -29.00 -6.16 13.75
N SER A 146 -29.20 -5.91 15.05
CA SER A 146 -30.53 -5.63 15.61
C SER A 146 -31.16 -4.37 15.04
N GLU A 147 -32.50 -4.26 15.16
CA GLU A 147 -33.26 -3.15 14.57
C GLU A 147 -32.84 -1.75 15.04
N ASN A 148 -32.15 -1.64 16.17
CA ASN A 148 -31.69 -0.35 16.68
C ASN A 148 -30.36 0.09 16.03
N SER A 149 -29.51 -0.86 15.66
CA SER A 149 -28.16 -0.59 15.19
C SER A 149 -28.01 -0.77 13.67
N PHE A 150 -28.55 -1.87 13.12
CA PHE A 150 -28.41 -2.27 11.71
C PHE A 150 -26.97 -2.08 11.22
N THR A 151 -26.03 -2.74 11.87
CA THR A 151 -24.61 -2.68 11.49
C THR A 151 -24.09 -4.02 11.03
N LYS A 152 -23.17 -4.00 10.07
CA LYS A 152 -22.42 -5.17 9.60
C LYS A 152 -20.94 -4.87 9.58
N ALA A 153 -20.12 -5.92 9.62
CA ALA A 153 -18.69 -5.75 9.38
C ALA A 153 -18.45 -5.18 7.97
N ASN A 154 -17.52 -4.25 7.85
CA ASN A 154 -17.06 -3.80 6.53
C ASN A 154 -16.34 -4.94 5.78
N ALA A 155 -16.09 -4.77 4.48
CA ALA A 155 -15.42 -5.77 3.64
C ALA A 155 -14.04 -6.22 4.17
N LEU A 156 -13.39 -5.38 4.99
CA LEU A 156 -12.07 -5.66 5.57
C LEU A 156 -12.12 -6.23 7.01
N GLY A 157 -13.31 -6.40 7.59
CA GLY A 157 -13.51 -6.90 8.96
C GLY A 157 -12.84 -6.05 10.05
N THR A 158 -12.70 -4.73 9.84
CA THR A 158 -12.03 -3.81 10.77
C THR A 158 -12.98 -2.98 11.62
N ARG A 159 -14.21 -2.77 11.15
CA ARG A 159 -15.19 -1.96 11.87
C ARG A 159 -16.60 -2.34 11.46
N CYS A 160 -17.53 -2.15 12.40
CA CYS A 160 -18.94 -2.21 12.13
C CYS A 160 -19.37 -0.93 11.43
N VAL A 161 -20.04 -1.06 10.30
CA VAL A 161 -20.59 0.04 9.51
C VAL A 161 -22.10 -0.13 9.45
N ARG A 162 -22.82 1.00 9.46
CA ARG A 162 -24.28 0.97 9.29
C ARG A 162 -24.63 0.43 7.90
N CYS A 163 -25.68 -0.37 7.85
CA CYS A 163 -26.20 -0.93 6.62
C CYS A 163 -26.86 0.15 5.78
N GLU A 164 -26.91 -0.06 4.47
CA GLU A 164 -27.48 0.94 3.56
C GLU A 164 -28.95 1.19 3.92
N PRO A 165 -29.40 2.46 3.99
CA PRO A 165 -30.77 2.79 4.37
C PRO A 165 -31.82 2.08 3.52
N THR A 166 -31.53 1.81 2.25
CA THR A 166 -32.43 1.08 1.35
C THR A 166 -32.62 -0.38 1.76
N PHE A 167 -31.61 -1.05 2.31
CA PHE A 167 -31.79 -2.41 2.85
C PHE A 167 -32.64 -2.38 4.12
N VAL A 168 -32.35 -1.44 5.02
CA VAL A 168 -33.03 -1.31 6.30
C VAL A 168 -34.52 -1.04 6.11
N ASN A 169 -34.91 -0.14 5.19
CA ASN A 169 -36.31 0.22 5.00
C ASN A 169 -37.12 -0.88 4.29
N THR A 170 -36.49 -1.67 3.41
CA THR A 170 -37.19 -2.70 2.63
C THR A 170 -37.24 -4.05 3.34
N SER A 171 -36.11 -4.53 3.86
CA SER A 171 -35.96 -5.89 4.40
C SER A 171 -35.64 -5.94 5.89
N ARG A 172 -35.46 -4.78 6.55
CA ARG A 172 -34.95 -4.69 7.94
C ARG A 172 -33.71 -5.55 8.15
N SER A 173 -32.83 -5.57 7.15
CA SER A 173 -31.64 -6.40 7.18
C SER A 173 -30.48 -5.70 6.48
N CYS A 174 -29.29 -6.27 6.63
CA CYS A 174 -28.05 -5.80 6.02
C CYS A 174 -27.71 -6.50 4.70
N SER A 175 -28.64 -7.35 4.23
CA SER A 175 -28.49 -8.29 3.13
C SER A 175 -29.55 -8.05 2.06
N CYS A 176 -29.16 -8.21 0.80
CA CYS A 176 -30.10 -8.18 -0.31
C CYS A 176 -30.85 -9.52 -0.36
N SER A 177 -32.12 -9.52 0.02
CA SER A 177 -32.95 -10.73 -0.03
C SER A 177 -33.27 -11.11 -1.47
N GLU A 178 -33.18 -12.40 -1.79
CA GLU A 178 -33.64 -12.93 -3.08
C GLU A 178 -35.10 -12.51 -3.35
N PRO A 179 -35.47 -12.17 -4.61
CA PRO A 179 -34.69 -12.29 -5.84
C PRO A 179 -33.87 -11.03 -6.21
N HIS A 180 -33.52 -10.16 -5.25
CA HIS A 180 -32.86 -8.89 -5.55
C HIS A 180 -31.33 -9.03 -5.63
N THR A 181 -30.70 -8.30 -6.57
CA THR A 181 -29.24 -8.24 -6.74
C THR A 181 -28.69 -6.90 -6.26
N LEU A 182 -27.61 -6.92 -5.49
CA LEU A 182 -26.91 -5.73 -5.01
C LEU A 182 -26.04 -5.13 -6.12
N THR A 183 -26.32 -3.88 -6.55
CA THR A 183 -25.49 -3.12 -7.51
C THR A 183 -25.38 -1.67 -7.05
N GLY A 184 -24.14 -1.16 -6.93
CA GLY A 184 -23.91 0.25 -6.57
C GLY A 184 -24.52 0.69 -5.24
N GLY A 185 -24.68 -0.24 -4.28
CA GLY A 185 -25.31 0.04 -2.97
C GLY A 185 -26.83 -0.16 -2.95
N LEU A 186 -27.48 -0.44 -4.08
CA LEU A 186 -28.92 -0.63 -4.18
C LEU A 186 -29.30 -2.08 -4.48
N CYS A 187 -30.45 -2.53 -3.97
CA CYS A 187 -31.04 -3.83 -4.30
C CYS A 187 -32.03 -3.68 -5.46
N PHE A 188 -31.75 -4.33 -6.59
CA PHE A 188 -32.64 -4.33 -7.74
C PHE A 188 -33.29 -5.70 -7.92
N SER A 189 -34.60 -5.73 -8.23
CA SER A 189 -35.26 -7.00 -8.53
C SER A 189 -34.68 -7.60 -9.80
N ASN A 190 -34.31 -8.89 -9.76
CA ASN A 190 -33.83 -9.61 -10.95
C ASN A 190 -34.95 -9.88 -11.98
N THR A 191 -36.20 -9.51 -11.67
CA THR A 191 -37.36 -9.62 -12.56
C THR A 191 -37.63 -8.36 -13.40
N GLY A 192 -36.86 -7.28 -13.19
CA GLY A 192 -36.93 -6.07 -13.99
C GLY A 192 -36.03 -6.16 -15.23
N ILE A 193 -36.56 -5.80 -16.41
CA ILE A 193 -35.80 -5.62 -17.65
C ILE A 193 -34.80 -4.47 -17.43
N PHE A 194 -33.63 -4.76 -16.87
CA PHE A 194 -32.49 -3.89 -17.08
C PHE A 194 -32.06 -4.10 -18.51
N HIS A 195 -32.33 -3.11 -19.37
CA HIS A 195 -31.70 -3.06 -20.69
C HIS A 195 -30.19 -3.22 -20.48
N GLN A 196 -29.69 -4.40 -20.85
CA GLN A 196 -28.28 -4.74 -20.79
C GLN A 196 -27.51 -3.66 -21.55
N ARG A 197 -26.57 -3.04 -20.83
CA ARG A 197 -25.51 -2.17 -21.35
C ARG A 197 -26.00 -0.90 -22.07
N VAL A 198 -26.32 0.12 -21.29
CA VAL A 198 -25.78 1.44 -21.61
C VAL A 198 -24.57 1.61 -20.70
N ILE A 199 -23.37 1.33 -21.23
CA ILE A 199 -22.13 1.77 -20.60
C ILE A 199 -22.15 3.29 -20.73
N SER A 200 -22.68 3.99 -19.73
CA SER A 200 -22.44 5.41 -19.59
C SER A 200 -20.96 5.56 -19.26
N ILE A 201 -20.14 5.75 -20.28
CA ILE A 201 -18.75 6.14 -20.12
C ILE A 201 -18.79 7.55 -19.52
N ALA A 202 -18.77 7.65 -18.20
CA ALA A 202 -18.43 8.90 -17.53
C ALA A 202 -16.94 9.14 -17.80
N ARG A 203 -16.63 9.95 -18.82
CA ARG A 203 -15.28 10.47 -19.02
C ARG A 203 -15.00 11.45 -17.89
N TYR A 204 -14.28 11.01 -16.86
CA TYR A 204 -13.60 11.94 -15.98
C TYR A 204 -12.50 12.62 -16.81
N GLY A 205 -12.56 13.95 -16.89
CA GLY A 205 -11.52 14.74 -17.55
C GLY A 205 -10.20 14.58 -16.81
N GLU A 206 -9.15 14.21 -17.53
CA GLU A 206 -7.77 14.33 -17.07
C GLU A 206 -7.46 15.80 -16.78
N LEU A 207 -7.11 16.11 -15.54
CA LEU A 207 -6.42 17.35 -15.21
C LEU A 207 -4.99 17.22 -15.74
N GLY A 208 -4.72 17.86 -16.87
CA GLY A 208 -3.36 18.03 -17.39
C GLY A 208 -2.53 18.79 -16.35
N MET A 209 -1.50 18.12 -15.82
CA MET A 209 -0.46 18.77 -15.04
C MET A 209 0.58 19.33 -16.02
N SER A 210 0.74 20.65 -15.99
CA SER A 210 1.83 21.38 -16.64
C SER A 210 3.17 21.15 -15.93
#